data_AF-A0A7W1NNE0-F1
#
_entry.id   AF-A0A7W1NNE0-F1
#
_cell.length_a   1.000
_cell.length_b   1.000
_cell.length_c   1.000
_cell.angle_alpha   90.00
_cell.angle_beta   90.00
_cell.angle_gamma   90.00
#
_symmetry.space_group_name_H-M   'P 1'
#
loop_
_entity.id
_entity.type
_entity.pdbx_description
1 polymer ?
#
loop_
_entity_poly.entity_id
_entity_poly.type
_entity_poly.pdbx_seq_one_letter_code
_entity_poly.pdbx_strand_id
1 'polypeptide(L)'
;MTSFRLPSAIFPDNAITRAEHTYQTRSARKFRTWRRWINRTVMWLAIALSLIHFLGLLVASLTLRDPSPITRLLNPLPNLLLLFASFYHLYLMFQTIVLSSNSITREKEFQTWELLVLTGINARQIVRGKWWATVQRQVPYYLRLAVLRIGATAALAISFAAIFSYRSNYYQSQFQLPHPLTLVIAALLAVAFTFANLALSAACGVMGSAVSKRSTFAIARGIANQIVISCVPALVVFFVITRPYFYTISSPYRSIYTTLTSAIFSLVDNGVNLLASPMYPGYLYNDTQVYTPYAPIAVDWMIAAVICLALYVLLIWFALWRAEKRTVSALATPVDSKPRIQLP
;
A
#
# COMPACT_ATOMS: atom_id res chain seq x y z
N MET A 1 7.11 5.31 24.10
CA MET A 1 6.79 5.56 22.69
C MET A 1 6.64 7.06 22.53
N THR A 2 7.70 7.73 22.11
CA THR A 2 7.66 9.14 21.69
C THR A 2 6.68 9.25 20.51
N SER A 3 5.79 10.24 20.55
CA SER A 3 4.85 10.45 19.45
C SER A 3 5.63 11.00 18.26
N PHE A 4 5.74 10.20 17.20
CA PHE A 4 6.28 10.64 15.93
C PHE A 4 5.37 11.75 15.39
N ARG A 5 5.85 13.00 15.41
CA ARG A 5 5.17 14.15 14.81
C ARG A 5 5.82 14.43 13.46
N LEU A 6 5.02 14.38 12.39
CA LEU A 6 5.46 14.85 11.08
C LEU A 6 5.69 16.38 11.13
N PRO A 7 6.57 16.92 10.27
CA PRO A 7 6.82 18.37 10.20
C PRO A 7 5.51 19.14 10.01
N SER A 8 5.26 20.15 10.83
CA SER A 8 4.08 21.04 10.74
C SER A 8 4.02 21.84 9.44
N ALA A 9 5.11 21.89 8.68
CA ALA A 9 5.20 22.60 7.41
C ALA A 9 4.29 22.03 6.31
N ILE A 10 3.97 20.73 6.32
CA ILE A 10 3.22 20.09 5.23
C ILE A 10 1.71 20.32 5.38
N PHE A 11 1.20 20.45 6.62
CA PHE A 11 -0.19 20.78 6.87
C PHE A 11 -0.28 21.74 8.05
N PRO A 12 -0.85 22.95 7.87
CA PRO A 12 -1.00 23.92 8.95
C PRO A 12 -1.73 23.27 10.12
N ASP A 13 -1.32 23.65 11.32
CA ASP A 13 -1.64 23.02 12.59
C ASP A 13 -3.17 23.04 12.86
N ASN A 14 -3.88 22.06 12.29
CA ASN A 14 -5.34 22.01 12.34
C ASN A 14 -5.78 21.39 13.67
N ALA A 15 -6.53 22.17 14.46
CA ALA A 15 -7.09 21.74 15.74
C ALA A 15 -7.90 20.42 15.61
N ILE A 16 -8.61 20.24 14.49
CA ILE A 16 -9.39 19.03 14.20
C ILE A 16 -8.48 17.80 14.12
N THR A 17 -7.34 17.91 13.43
CA THR A 17 -6.40 16.80 13.28
C THR A 17 -5.86 16.36 14.64
N ARG A 18 -5.49 17.33 15.50
CA ARG A 18 -4.96 17.04 16.84
C ARG A 18 -6.02 16.41 17.76
N ALA A 19 -7.24 16.94 17.73
CA ALA A 19 -8.36 16.40 18.51
C ALA A 19 -8.69 14.97 18.08
N GLU A 20 -8.84 14.73 16.77
CA GLU A 20 -9.14 13.41 16.23
C GLU A 20 -8.01 12.41 16.53
N HIS A 21 -6.74 12.79 16.34
CA HIS A 21 -5.60 11.94 16.68
C HIS A 21 -5.58 11.56 18.17
N THR A 22 -5.90 12.50 19.06
CA THR A 22 -5.97 12.26 20.52
C THR A 22 -7.11 11.31 20.88
N TYR A 23 -8.29 11.52 20.30
CA TYR A 23 -9.43 10.61 20.50
C TYR A 23 -9.08 9.19 20.04
N GLN A 24 -8.51 9.10 18.84
CA GLN A 24 -8.13 7.87 18.19
C GLN A 24 -7.08 7.08 19.00
N THR A 25 -6.05 7.75 19.51
CA THR A 25 -5.04 7.10 20.37
C THR A 25 -5.61 6.61 21.70
N ARG A 26 -6.58 7.33 22.30
CA ARG A 26 -7.29 6.88 23.50
C ARG A 26 -8.14 5.64 23.25
N SER A 27 -8.88 5.60 22.14
CA SER A 27 -9.76 4.46 21.82
C SER A 27 -9.00 3.14 21.60
N ALA A 28 -7.75 3.19 21.12
CA ALA A 28 -6.92 2.00 20.96
C ALA A 28 -6.45 1.35 22.28
N ARG A 29 -6.42 2.09 23.40
CA ARG A 29 -5.85 1.58 24.66
C ARG A 29 -6.68 0.49 25.33
N LYS A 30 -7.93 0.24 24.90
CA LYS A 30 -8.84 -0.70 25.56
C LYS A 30 -8.54 -2.19 25.27
N PHE A 31 -7.68 -2.52 24.30
CA PHE A 31 -7.40 -3.92 23.94
C PHE A 31 -6.39 -4.64 24.86
N ARG A 32 -6.76 -5.83 25.35
CA ARG A 32 -6.06 -6.75 26.29
C ARG A 32 -4.51 -6.76 26.14
N THR A 33 -3.81 -6.60 27.27
CA THR A 33 -2.34 -6.49 27.39
C THR A 33 -1.58 -7.71 26.85
N TRP A 34 -2.08 -8.93 27.07
CA TRP A 34 -1.42 -10.18 26.62
C TRP A 34 -1.28 -10.28 25.10
N ARG A 35 -2.34 -9.95 24.34
CA ARG A 35 -2.31 -9.97 22.87
C ARG A 35 -1.27 -8.99 22.30
N ARG A 36 -0.98 -7.88 23.00
CA ARG A 36 0.04 -6.92 22.57
C ARG A 36 1.44 -7.50 22.66
N TRP A 37 1.72 -8.33 23.67
CA TRP A 37 3.02 -8.96 23.86
C TRP A 37 3.30 -10.00 22.78
N ILE A 38 2.38 -10.94 22.55
CA ILE A 38 2.52 -11.94 21.48
C ILE A 38 2.72 -11.26 20.12
N ASN A 39 1.87 -10.27 19.80
CA ASN A 39 1.98 -9.54 18.54
C ASN A 39 3.33 -8.81 18.40
N ARG A 40 3.92 -8.34 19.50
CA ARG A 40 5.21 -7.65 19.49
C ARG A 40 6.35 -8.62 19.18
N THR A 41 6.38 -9.78 19.82
CA THR A 41 7.43 -10.78 19.60
C THR A 41 7.39 -11.32 18.17
N VAL A 42 6.20 -11.74 17.70
CA VAL A 42 6.03 -12.23 16.31
C VAL A 42 6.42 -11.16 15.29
N MET A 43 6.05 -9.90 15.52
CA MET A 43 6.41 -8.79 14.66
C MET A 43 7.93 -8.58 14.59
N TRP A 44 8.65 -8.63 15.71
CA TRP A 44 10.10 -8.46 15.71
C TRP A 44 10.82 -9.61 15.02
N LEU A 45 10.36 -10.84 15.20
CA LEU A 45 10.90 -12.00 14.47
C LEU A 45 10.69 -11.85 12.96
N ALA A 46 9.50 -11.43 12.54
CA ALA A 46 9.21 -11.19 11.13
C ALA A 46 10.05 -10.04 10.54
N ILE A 47 10.28 -8.97 11.31
CA ILE A 47 11.16 -7.87 10.91
C ILE A 47 12.61 -8.34 10.79
N ALA A 48 13.12 -9.11 11.76
CA ALA A 48 14.48 -9.64 11.71
C ALA A 48 14.67 -10.55 10.49
N LEU A 49 13.72 -11.46 10.25
CA LEU A 49 13.72 -12.34 9.07
C LEU A 49 13.67 -11.54 7.77
N SER A 50 12.86 -10.49 7.71
CA SER A 50 12.77 -9.58 6.57
C SER A 50 14.11 -8.88 6.29
N LEU A 51 14.77 -8.36 7.33
CA LEU A 51 16.08 -7.74 7.21
C LEU A 51 17.16 -8.74 6.77
N ILE A 52 17.14 -9.98 7.28
CA ILE A 52 18.09 -11.03 6.85
C ILE A 52 17.99 -11.29 5.35
N HIS A 53 16.78 -11.40 4.80
CA HIS A 53 16.60 -11.64 3.35
C HIS A 53 17.03 -10.44 2.52
N PHE A 54 16.66 -9.23 2.92
CA PHE A 54 17.03 -8.03 2.18
C PHE A 54 18.54 -7.77 2.22
N LEU A 55 19.14 -7.78 3.41
CA LEU A 55 20.59 -7.58 3.58
C LEU A 55 21.38 -8.74 2.96
N GLY A 56 20.88 -9.96 3.05
CA GLY A 56 21.47 -11.12 2.39
C GLY A 56 21.55 -10.96 0.88
N LEU A 57 20.47 -10.52 0.24
CA LEU A 57 20.45 -10.22 -1.20
C LEU A 57 21.38 -9.05 -1.56
N LEU A 58 21.42 -8.01 -0.73
CA LEU A 58 22.30 -6.85 -0.93
C LEU A 58 23.78 -7.24 -0.83
N VAL A 59 24.17 -8.00 0.19
CA VAL A 59 25.54 -8.49 0.37
C VAL A 59 25.92 -9.46 -0.76
N ALA A 60 25.01 -10.34 -1.16
CA ALA A 60 25.21 -11.22 -2.32
C ALA A 60 25.48 -10.41 -3.59
N SER A 61 24.70 -9.37 -3.85
CA SER A 61 24.88 -8.44 -4.98
C SER A 61 26.21 -7.68 -4.93
N LEU A 62 26.62 -7.18 -3.76
CA LEU A 62 27.89 -6.47 -3.58
C LEU A 62 29.12 -7.38 -3.70
N THR A 63 29.01 -8.62 -3.26
CA THR A 63 30.13 -9.59 -3.25
C THR A 63 30.14 -10.53 -4.45
N LEU A 64 29.16 -10.38 -5.36
CA LEU A 64 28.95 -11.26 -6.50
C LEU A 64 28.82 -12.75 -6.13
N ARG A 65 28.17 -13.02 -5.00
CA ARG A 65 27.95 -14.38 -4.48
C ARG A 65 26.50 -14.81 -4.66
N ASP A 66 26.29 -16.12 -4.80
CA ASP A 66 24.95 -16.70 -4.88
C ASP A 66 24.18 -16.50 -3.55
N PRO A 67 22.99 -15.88 -3.56
CA PRO A 67 22.15 -15.75 -2.36
C PRO A 67 21.39 -17.04 -2.00
N SER A 68 21.38 -18.07 -2.85
CA SER A 68 20.59 -19.29 -2.64
C SER A 68 20.86 -20.06 -1.33
N PRO A 69 22.09 -20.10 -0.77
CA PRO A 69 22.33 -20.79 0.50
C PRO A 69 21.51 -20.23 1.66
N ILE A 70 21.24 -18.92 1.66
CA ILE A 70 20.41 -18.27 2.69
C ILE A 70 19.00 -18.84 2.66
N THR A 71 18.39 -18.91 1.48
CA THR A 71 17.04 -19.45 1.31
C THR A 71 16.96 -20.94 1.60
N ARG A 72 17.98 -21.73 1.24
CA ARG A 72 18.03 -23.16 1.56
C ARG A 72 18.09 -23.39 3.07
N LEU A 73 18.92 -22.61 3.78
CA LEU A 73 19.04 -22.69 5.24
C LEU A 73 17.76 -22.26 5.96
N LEU A 74 17.08 -21.24 5.44
CA LEU A 74 15.89 -20.66 6.08
C LEU A 74 14.57 -21.28 5.61
N ASN A 75 14.54 -22.20 4.65
CA ASN A 75 13.31 -22.85 4.18
C ASN A 75 12.63 -23.59 5.36
N PRO A 76 11.33 -23.35 5.69
CA PRO A 76 10.26 -22.67 4.94
C PRO A 76 9.91 -21.23 5.36
N LEU A 77 10.78 -20.56 6.13
CA LEU A 77 10.55 -19.22 6.66
C LEU A 77 10.24 -18.12 5.61
N PRO A 78 10.83 -18.10 4.39
CA PRO A 78 10.46 -17.11 3.35
C PRO A 78 8.95 -17.09 3.03
N ASN A 79 8.34 -18.27 2.90
CA ASN A 79 6.92 -18.41 2.58
C ASN A 79 6.04 -17.94 3.74
N LEU A 80 6.43 -18.26 4.98
CA LEU A 80 5.76 -17.76 6.17
C LEU A 80 5.86 -16.23 6.29
N LEU A 81 7.01 -15.65 5.94
CA LEU A 81 7.19 -14.20 5.89
C LEU A 81 6.26 -13.55 4.87
N LEU A 82 6.18 -14.10 3.66
CA LEU A 82 5.30 -13.58 2.60
C LEU A 82 3.82 -13.64 3.00
N LEU A 83 3.40 -14.78 3.57
CA LEU A 83 2.04 -14.98 4.08
C LEU A 83 1.74 -13.99 5.22
N PHE A 84 2.66 -13.87 6.18
CA PHE A 84 2.52 -12.94 7.30
C PHE A 84 2.45 -11.48 6.82
N ALA A 85 3.33 -11.06 5.91
CA ALA A 85 3.34 -9.72 5.35
C ALA A 85 2.02 -9.41 4.61
N SER A 86 1.49 -10.37 3.84
CA SER A 86 0.21 -10.25 3.12
C SER A 86 -0.98 -10.12 4.08
N PHE A 87 -1.08 -10.98 5.09
CA PHE A 87 -2.15 -10.89 6.09
C PHE A 87 -2.05 -9.62 6.94
N TYR A 88 -0.83 -9.22 7.33
CA TYR A 88 -0.61 -7.99 8.08
C TYR A 88 -0.97 -6.76 7.25
N HIS A 89 -0.68 -6.78 5.95
CA HIS A 89 -1.09 -5.76 5.00
C HIS A 89 -2.61 -5.60 4.96
N LEU A 90 -3.35 -6.69 4.71
CA LEU A 90 -4.81 -6.69 4.66
C LEU A 90 -5.41 -6.22 5.99
N TYR A 91 -4.87 -6.70 7.11
CA TYR A 91 -5.29 -6.28 8.44
C TYR A 91 -5.17 -4.77 8.64
N LEU A 92 -4.01 -4.18 8.29
CA LEU A 92 -3.79 -2.74 8.41
C LEU A 92 -4.67 -1.93 7.45
N MET A 93 -4.90 -2.44 6.23
CA MET A 93 -5.81 -1.83 5.27
C MET A 93 -7.24 -1.74 5.84
N PHE A 94 -7.80 -2.86 6.32
CA PHE A 94 -9.13 -2.88 6.94
C PHE A 94 -9.20 -1.99 8.18
N GLN A 95 -8.19 -2.05 9.05
CA GLN A 95 -8.14 -1.22 10.24
C GLN A 95 -8.15 0.28 9.88
N THR A 96 -7.42 0.67 8.83
CA THR A 96 -7.36 2.06 8.35
C THR A 96 -8.72 2.52 7.82
N ILE A 97 -9.40 1.69 7.03
CA ILE A 97 -10.75 1.97 6.51
C ILE A 97 -11.74 2.10 7.67
N VAL A 98 -11.71 1.19 8.64
CA VAL A 98 -12.61 1.23 9.80
C VAL A 98 -12.41 2.51 10.62
N LEU A 99 -11.16 2.89 10.89
CA LEU A 99 -10.87 4.10 11.65
C LEU A 99 -11.28 5.38 10.93
N SER A 100 -10.96 5.48 9.64
CA SER A 100 -11.34 6.64 8.81
C SER A 100 -12.85 6.74 8.64
N SER A 101 -13.55 5.63 8.37
CA SER A 101 -15.00 5.60 8.25
C SER A 101 -15.71 6.01 9.54
N ASN A 102 -15.27 5.47 10.69
CA ASN A 102 -15.90 5.76 11.97
C ASN A 102 -15.67 7.21 12.42
N SER A 103 -14.61 7.88 11.95
CA SER A 103 -14.29 9.25 12.35
C SER A 103 -15.38 10.27 11.97
N ILE A 104 -16.06 10.08 10.83
CA ILE A 104 -17.13 10.97 10.36
C ILE A 104 -18.50 10.44 10.77
N THR A 105 -18.75 9.13 10.68
CA THR A 105 -20.07 8.59 11.07
C THR A 105 -20.35 8.83 12.54
N ARG A 106 -19.33 8.78 13.41
CA ARG A 106 -19.48 9.10 14.83
C ARG A 106 -20.07 10.50 15.02
N GLU A 107 -19.52 11.51 14.34
CA GLU A 107 -20.02 12.90 14.47
C GLU A 107 -21.45 13.05 13.94
N LYS A 108 -21.81 12.28 12.91
CA LYS A 108 -23.17 12.27 12.36
C LYS A 108 -24.16 11.57 13.30
N GLU A 109 -23.76 10.46 13.90
CA GLU A 109 -24.57 9.69 14.84
C GLU A 109 -24.86 10.51 16.12
N PHE A 110 -23.90 11.30 16.59
CA PHE A 110 -24.06 12.18 17.75
C PHE A 110 -24.58 13.60 17.42
N GLN A 111 -24.96 13.88 16.18
CA GLN A 111 -25.41 15.21 15.73
C GLN A 111 -24.40 16.36 15.98
N THR A 112 -23.14 16.04 16.29
CA THR A 112 -22.06 17.01 16.49
C THR A 112 -21.49 17.53 15.16
N TRP A 113 -21.81 16.86 14.05
CA TRP A 113 -21.39 17.29 12.71
C TRP A 113 -21.89 18.69 12.36
N GLU A 114 -23.16 18.99 12.60
CA GLU A 114 -23.75 20.31 12.32
C GLU A 114 -23.14 21.39 13.21
N LEU A 115 -22.95 21.07 14.49
CA LEU A 115 -22.27 21.96 15.44
C LEU A 115 -20.85 22.32 14.98
N LEU A 116 -20.08 21.34 14.49
CA LEU A 116 -18.73 21.58 13.96
C LEU A 116 -18.76 22.53 12.75
N VAL A 117 -19.75 22.40 11.86
CA VAL A 117 -19.88 23.29 10.70
C VAL A 117 -20.28 24.71 11.13
N LEU A 118 -21.11 24.86 12.18
CA LEU A 118 -21.50 26.16 12.72
C LEU A 118 -20.33 26.94 13.35
N THR A 119 -19.23 26.27 13.72
CA THR A 119 -18.01 26.96 14.21
C THR A 119 -17.27 27.77 13.13
N GLY A 120 -17.78 27.83 11.90
CA GLY A 120 -17.16 28.53 10.77
C GLY A 120 -16.06 27.72 10.07
N ILE A 121 -15.80 26.49 10.52
CA ILE A 121 -14.82 25.62 9.86
C ILE A 121 -15.44 24.99 8.61
N ASN A 122 -14.80 25.18 7.47
CA ASN A 122 -15.25 24.62 6.19
C ASN A 122 -15.28 23.08 6.25
N ALA A 123 -16.37 22.47 5.78
CA ALA A 123 -16.53 21.01 5.70
C ALA A 123 -15.34 20.32 5.00
N ARG A 124 -14.74 20.96 3.99
CA ARG A 124 -13.54 20.43 3.30
C ARG A 124 -12.35 20.26 4.26
N GLN A 125 -12.14 21.25 5.13
CA GLN A 125 -11.08 21.24 6.13
C GLN A 125 -11.32 20.15 7.20
N ILE A 126 -12.59 19.91 7.56
CA ILE A 126 -12.97 18.82 8.47
C ILE A 126 -12.62 17.46 7.85
N VAL A 127 -13.01 17.23 6.59
CA VAL A 127 -12.76 15.99 5.85
C VAL A 127 -11.27 15.70 5.73
N ARG A 128 -10.47 16.69 5.26
CA ARG A 128 -9.01 16.55 5.15
C ARG A 128 -8.33 16.36 6.50
N GLY A 129 -8.79 17.07 7.53
CA GLY A 129 -8.27 16.94 8.89
C GLY A 129 -8.47 15.52 9.45
N LYS A 130 -9.65 14.93 9.26
CA LYS A 130 -9.94 13.56 9.70
C LYS A 130 -9.19 12.50 8.89
N TRP A 131 -9.05 12.69 7.58
CA TRP A 131 -8.21 11.85 6.73
C TRP A 131 -6.76 11.86 7.22
N TRP A 132 -6.18 13.05 7.37
CA TRP A 132 -4.78 13.22 7.76
C TRP A 132 -4.50 12.71 9.17
N ALA A 133 -5.40 12.94 10.13
CA ALA A 133 -5.28 12.38 11.48
C ALA A 133 -5.20 10.84 11.47
N THR A 134 -5.98 10.20 10.59
CA THR A 134 -5.95 8.75 10.42
C THR A 134 -4.64 8.27 9.80
N VAL A 135 -4.13 8.99 8.79
CA VAL A 135 -2.81 8.71 8.19
C VAL A 135 -1.72 8.80 9.26
N GLN A 136 -1.61 9.93 9.97
CA GLN A 136 -0.60 10.15 11.01
C GLN A 136 -0.60 9.07 12.08
N ARG A 137 -1.79 8.67 12.53
CA ARG A 137 -1.92 7.58 13.51
C ARG A 137 -1.38 6.25 12.99
N GLN A 138 -1.58 5.96 11.71
CA GLN A 138 -1.25 4.67 11.11
C GLN A 138 0.20 4.57 10.60
N VAL A 139 0.89 5.70 10.43
CA VAL A 139 2.32 5.76 10.04
C VAL A 139 3.21 4.73 10.76
N PRO A 140 3.25 4.63 12.10
CA PRO A 140 4.16 3.70 12.77
C PRO A 140 3.87 2.22 12.48
N TYR A 141 2.62 1.87 12.16
CA TYR A 141 2.26 0.50 11.78
C TYR A 141 2.64 0.22 10.33
N TYR A 142 2.43 1.19 9.43
CA TYR A 142 2.81 1.08 8.03
C TYR A 142 4.32 1.15 7.82
N LEU A 143 5.09 1.80 8.69
CA LEU A 143 6.56 1.73 8.67
C LEU A 143 7.06 0.30 8.91
N ARG A 144 6.47 -0.42 9.87
CA ARG A 144 6.80 -1.84 10.11
C ARG A 144 6.40 -2.70 8.92
N LEU A 145 5.22 -2.44 8.35
CA LEU A 145 4.79 -3.10 7.13
C LEU A 145 5.76 -2.84 5.97
N ALA A 146 6.26 -1.62 5.81
CA ALA A 146 7.21 -1.28 4.74
C ALA A 146 8.49 -2.12 4.89
N VAL A 147 9.05 -2.21 6.10
CA VAL A 147 10.20 -3.09 6.38
C VAL A 147 9.87 -4.53 6.03
N LEU A 148 8.75 -5.06 6.51
CA LEU A 148 8.32 -6.43 6.20
C LEU A 148 8.23 -6.68 4.69
N ARG A 149 7.65 -5.73 3.93
CA ARG A 149 7.49 -5.82 2.48
C ARG A 149 8.83 -5.84 1.76
N ILE A 150 9.79 -5.01 2.16
CA ILE A 150 11.13 -4.98 1.55
C ILE A 150 11.79 -6.37 1.62
N GLY A 151 11.81 -6.99 2.80
CA GLY A 151 12.38 -8.32 2.93
C GLY A 151 11.50 -9.42 2.34
N ALA A 152 10.17 -9.29 2.34
CA ALA A 152 9.29 -10.26 1.71
C ALA A 152 9.47 -10.28 0.18
N THR A 153 9.65 -9.12 -0.46
CA THR A 153 9.93 -9.04 -1.90
C THR A 153 11.32 -9.57 -2.23
N ALA A 154 12.33 -9.28 -1.39
CA ALA A 154 13.66 -9.89 -1.53
C ALA A 154 13.61 -11.42 -1.35
N ALA A 155 12.89 -11.90 -0.35
CA ALA A 155 12.71 -13.33 -0.09
C ALA A 155 12.01 -14.02 -1.26
N LEU A 156 11.00 -13.37 -1.85
CA LEU A 156 10.30 -13.85 -3.05
C LEU A 156 11.26 -13.92 -4.24
N ALA A 157 12.11 -12.90 -4.43
CA ALA A 157 13.09 -12.87 -5.51
C ALA A 157 14.15 -13.99 -5.39
N ILE A 158 14.70 -14.21 -4.20
CA ILE A 158 15.66 -15.31 -3.97
C ILE A 158 14.96 -16.67 -4.13
N SER A 159 13.73 -16.82 -3.64
CA SER A 159 12.97 -18.07 -3.77
C SER A 159 12.70 -18.40 -5.23
N PHE A 160 12.37 -17.40 -6.05
CA PHE A 160 12.19 -17.57 -7.48
C PHE A 160 13.50 -18.05 -8.13
N ALA A 161 14.64 -17.40 -7.84
CA ALA A 161 15.94 -17.84 -8.33
C ALA A 161 16.26 -19.29 -7.91
N ALA A 162 16.04 -19.64 -6.63
CA ALA A 162 16.30 -20.99 -6.15
C ALA A 162 15.51 -22.05 -6.95
N ILE A 163 14.24 -21.78 -7.27
CA ILE A 163 13.40 -22.69 -8.09
C ILE A 163 13.95 -22.86 -9.50
N PHE A 164 14.38 -21.77 -10.15
CA PHE A 164 14.96 -21.86 -11.50
C PHE A 164 16.33 -22.55 -11.49
N SER A 165 17.21 -22.22 -10.53
CA SER A 165 18.52 -22.85 -10.39
C SER A 165 18.46 -24.36 -10.23
N TYR A 166 17.47 -24.87 -9.47
CA TYR A 166 17.27 -26.30 -9.27
C TYR A 166 16.86 -27.02 -10.56
N ARG A 167 16.03 -26.37 -11.39
CA ARG A 167 15.61 -26.91 -12.69
C ARG A 167 16.69 -26.79 -13.76
N SER A 168 17.60 -25.85 -13.59
CA SER A 168 18.59 -25.47 -14.59
C SER A 168 20.01 -25.91 -14.21
N ASN A 169 20.21 -27.14 -13.72
CA ASN A 169 21.55 -27.67 -13.35
C ASN A 169 22.64 -27.45 -14.42
N TYR A 170 22.25 -27.21 -15.67
CA TYR A 170 23.11 -26.79 -16.78
C TYR A 170 23.76 -25.39 -16.65
N TYR A 171 23.18 -24.46 -15.87
CA TYR A 171 23.54 -23.03 -15.88
C TYR A 171 24.02 -22.49 -14.51
N GLN A 172 24.51 -23.37 -13.63
CA GLN A 172 24.94 -22.98 -12.28
C GLN A 172 26.04 -21.91 -12.25
N SER A 173 26.80 -21.75 -13.35
CA SER A 173 27.90 -20.79 -13.45
C SER A 173 27.51 -19.40 -14.00
N GLN A 174 26.29 -19.21 -14.53
CA GLN A 174 25.89 -17.99 -15.25
C GLN A 174 24.65 -17.32 -14.64
N PHE A 175 24.72 -16.93 -13.37
CA PHE A 175 23.69 -16.11 -12.74
C PHE A 175 24.05 -14.62 -12.85
N GLN A 176 23.03 -13.79 -13.11
CA GLN A 176 23.12 -12.33 -13.04
C GLN A 176 22.44 -11.84 -11.76
N LEU A 177 23.19 -11.12 -10.93
CA LEU A 177 22.63 -10.56 -9.71
C LEU A 177 21.92 -9.23 -10.00
N PRO A 178 20.85 -8.89 -9.26
CA PRO A 178 20.28 -7.55 -9.34
C PRO A 178 21.35 -6.53 -8.91
N HIS A 179 21.47 -5.42 -9.64
CA HIS A 179 22.42 -4.37 -9.30
C HIS A 179 22.13 -3.78 -7.89
N PRO A 180 23.14 -3.50 -7.03
CA PRO A 180 22.91 -3.04 -5.65
C PRO A 180 22.05 -1.77 -5.58
N LEU A 181 22.28 -0.83 -6.49
CA LEU A 181 21.48 0.41 -6.58
C LEU A 181 19.99 0.11 -6.81
N THR A 182 19.68 -0.89 -7.63
CA THR A 182 18.30 -1.31 -7.92
C THR A 182 17.61 -1.82 -6.66
N LEU A 183 18.33 -2.56 -5.80
CA LEU A 183 17.79 -3.03 -4.51
C LEU A 183 17.45 -1.86 -3.58
N VAL A 184 18.31 -0.84 -3.53
CA VAL A 184 18.08 0.37 -2.72
C VAL A 184 16.87 1.15 -3.25
N ILE A 185 16.79 1.37 -4.57
CA ILE A 185 15.65 2.07 -5.19
C ILE A 185 14.35 1.28 -4.95
N ALA A 186 14.36 -0.04 -5.12
CA ALA A 186 13.20 -0.88 -4.86
C ALA A 186 12.78 -0.81 -3.38
N ALA A 187 13.73 -0.76 -2.44
CA ALA A 187 13.42 -0.58 -1.02
C ALA A 187 12.75 0.79 -0.74
N LEU A 188 13.23 1.87 -1.35
CA LEU A 188 12.61 3.19 -1.25
C LEU A 188 11.20 3.22 -1.85
N LEU A 189 11.02 2.58 -3.01
CA LEU A 189 9.70 2.42 -3.64
C LEU A 189 8.75 1.58 -2.78
N ALA A 190 9.24 0.56 -2.07
CA ALA A 190 8.42 -0.24 -1.17
C ALA A 190 7.85 0.61 -0.04
N VAL A 191 8.66 1.53 0.50
CA VAL A 191 8.20 2.53 1.48
C VAL A 191 7.15 3.45 0.85
N ALA A 192 7.43 4.00 -0.33
CA ALA A 192 6.53 4.90 -1.03
C ALA A 192 5.15 4.27 -1.32
N PHE A 193 5.11 3.07 -1.93
CA PHE A 193 3.87 2.35 -2.19
C PHE A 193 3.10 2.01 -0.92
N THR A 194 3.81 1.65 0.15
CA THR A 194 3.18 1.34 1.44
C THR A 194 2.46 2.56 2.02
N PHE A 195 3.06 3.74 1.94
CA PHE A 195 2.42 4.99 2.37
C PHE A 195 1.33 5.48 1.41
N ALA A 196 1.51 5.30 0.11
CA ALA A 196 0.49 5.61 -0.88
C ALA A 196 -0.79 4.78 -0.64
N ASN A 197 -0.64 3.48 -0.34
CA ASN A 197 -1.78 2.64 0.02
C ASN A 197 -2.43 3.02 1.36
N LEU A 198 -1.65 3.43 2.36
CA LEU A 198 -2.20 3.98 3.61
C LEU A 198 -3.11 5.18 3.32
N ALA A 199 -2.59 6.15 2.56
CA ALA A 199 -3.30 7.37 2.21
C ALA A 199 -4.58 7.07 1.42
N LEU A 200 -4.52 6.16 0.44
CA LEU A 200 -5.66 5.72 -0.35
C LEU A 200 -6.72 5.03 0.52
N SER A 201 -6.30 4.07 1.36
CA SER A 201 -7.21 3.33 2.25
C SER A 201 -7.95 4.27 3.21
N ALA A 202 -7.25 5.26 3.76
CA ALA A 202 -7.85 6.30 4.60
C ALA A 202 -8.83 7.18 3.81
N ALA A 203 -8.49 7.55 2.57
CA ALA A 203 -9.36 8.37 1.72
C ALA A 203 -10.65 7.62 1.35
N CYS A 204 -10.56 6.32 1.04
CA CYS A 204 -11.70 5.48 0.74
C CYS A 204 -12.68 5.33 1.92
N GLY A 205 -12.18 5.20 3.16
CA GLY A 205 -13.03 5.17 4.35
C GLY A 205 -13.70 6.52 4.66
N VAL A 206 -12.97 7.63 4.49
CA VAL A 206 -13.55 8.98 4.55
C VAL A 206 -14.64 9.17 3.48
N MET A 207 -14.41 8.71 2.24
CA MET A 207 -15.41 8.77 1.18
C MET A 207 -16.65 7.90 1.47
N GLY A 208 -16.47 6.72 2.08
CA GLY A 208 -17.57 5.84 2.48
C GLY A 208 -18.45 6.47 3.57
N SER A 209 -17.83 7.11 4.55
CA SER A 209 -18.53 7.77 5.67
C SER A 209 -19.17 9.10 5.31
N ALA A 210 -18.73 9.77 4.24
CA ALA A 210 -19.38 10.98 3.72
C ALA A 210 -20.85 10.72 3.33
N VAL A 211 -21.21 9.51 2.91
CA VAL A 211 -22.57 9.16 2.41
C VAL A 211 -23.41 8.43 3.45
N SER A 212 -22.77 7.68 4.34
CA SER A 212 -23.47 6.79 5.27
C SER A 212 -23.75 7.49 6.59
N LYS A 213 -24.95 7.28 7.14
CA LYS A 213 -25.30 7.71 8.51
C LYS A 213 -24.84 6.70 9.56
N ARG A 214 -24.88 5.40 9.25
CA ARG A 214 -24.45 4.31 10.13
C ARG A 214 -23.01 3.88 9.84
N SER A 215 -22.25 3.60 10.90
CA SER A 215 -20.87 3.08 10.82
C SER A 215 -20.71 1.83 9.94
N THR A 216 -21.58 0.83 10.07
CA THR A 216 -21.49 -0.44 9.31
C THR A 216 -21.54 -0.22 7.80
N PHE A 217 -22.50 0.57 7.31
CA PHE A 217 -22.61 0.92 5.89
C PHE A 217 -21.45 1.80 5.42
N ALA A 218 -20.88 2.65 6.27
CA ALA A 218 -19.69 3.42 5.91
C ALA A 218 -18.47 2.53 5.69
N ILE A 219 -18.26 1.53 6.56
CA ILE A 219 -17.17 0.57 6.45
C ILE A 219 -17.32 -0.26 5.17
N ALA A 220 -18.49 -0.85 4.95
CA ALA A 220 -18.76 -1.66 3.75
C ALA A 220 -18.53 -0.85 2.46
N ARG A 221 -19.02 0.40 2.41
CA ARG A 221 -18.75 1.30 1.27
C ARG A 221 -17.28 1.66 1.15
N GLY A 222 -16.57 1.89 2.24
CA GLY A 222 -15.12 2.16 2.21
C GLY A 222 -14.33 1.01 1.56
N ILE A 223 -14.67 -0.23 1.92
CA ILE A 223 -14.08 -1.44 1.31
C ILE A 223 -14.46 -1.54 -0.17
N ALA A 224 -15.75 -1.39 -0.50
CA ALA A 224 -16.22 -1.43 -1.88
C ALA A 224 -15.52 -0.37 -2.74
N ASN A 225 -15.37 0.86 -2.22
CA ASN A 225 -14.66 1.93 -2.89
C ASN A 225 -13.19 1.58 -3.14
N GLN A 226 -12.50 1.00 -2.15
CA GLN A 226 -11.11 0.55 -2.30
C GLN A 226 -10.99 -0.49 -3.42
N ILE A 227 -11.86 -1.51 -3.42
CA ILE A 227 -11.85 -2.57 -4.43
C ILE A 227 -12.15 -1.99 -5.82
N VAL A 228 -13.18 -1.16 -5.95
CA VAL A 228 -13.57 -0.55 -7.24
C VAL A 228 -12.45 0.35 -7.76
N ILE A 229 -11.89 1.22 -6.91
CA ILE A 229 -10.85 2.16 -7.30
C ILE A 229 -9.56 1.44 -7.72
N SER A 230 -9.16 0.36 -7.02
CA SER A 230 -7.94 -0.39 -7.38
C SER A 230 -8.16 -1.35 -8.55
N CYS A 231 -9.28 -2.08 -8.60
CA CYS A 231 -9.49 -3.16 -9.57
C CYS A 231 -10.04 -2.67 -10.91
N VAL A 232 -10.92 -1.66 -10.95
CA VAL A 232 -11.53 -1.22 -12.24
C VAL A 232 -10.48 -0.73 -13.24
N PRO A 233 -9.49 0.13 -12.88
CA PRO A 233 -8.44 0.52 -13.82
C PRO A 233 -7.67 -0.67 -14.37
N ALA A 234 -7.37 -1.66 -13.53
CA ALA A 234 -6.68 -2.88 -13.94
C ALA A 234 -7.52 -3.77 -14.85
N LEU A 235 -8.81 -3.92 -14.60
CA LEU A 235 -9.71 -4.65 -15.50
C LEU A 235 -9.84 -3.94 -16.86
N VAL A 236 -10.01 -2.62 -16.87
CA VAL A 236 -10.09 -1.83 -18.12
C VAL A 236 -8.80 -2.01 -18.92
N VAL A 237 -7.64 -1.87 -18.28
CA VAL A 237 -6.35 -2.05 -18.92
C VAL A 237 -6.15 -3.48 -19.39
N PHE A 238 -6.53 -4.48 -18.59
CA PHE A 238 -6.49 -5.87 -19.01
C PHE A 238 -7.30 -6.05 -20.29
N PHE A 239 -8.59 -5.69 -20.32
CA PHE A 239 -9.43 -5.92 -21.50
C PHE A 239 -9.06 -5.06 -22.73
N VAL A 240 -8.62 -3.83 -22.53
CA VAL A 240 -8.29 -2.90 -23.63
C VAL A 240 -6.88 -3.14 -24.16
N ILE A 241 -5.90 -3.47 -23.30
CA ILE A 241 -4.49 -3.58 -23.65
C ILE A 241 -4.05 -5.02 -23.95
N THR A 242 -4.52 -6.04 -23.21
CA THR A 242 -4.04 -7.41 -23.49
C THR A 242 -4.49 -7.91 -24.85
N ARG A 243 -5.67 -7.51 -25.33
CA ARG A 243 -6.17 -7.88 -26.66
C ARG A 243 -5.21 -7.46 -27.79
N PRO A 244 -4.81 -6.18 -27.94
CA PRO A 244 -3.82 -5.78 -28.95
C PRO A 244 -2.40 -6.29 -28.66
N TYR A 245 -2.03 -6.50 -27.39
CA TYR A 245 -0.70 -7.02 -27.02
C TYR A 245 -0.41 -8.38 -27.66
N PHE A 246 -1.39 -9.29 -27.70
CA PHE A 246 -1.24 -10.60 -28.36
C PHE A 246 -1.02 -10.50 -29.88
N TYR A 247 -1.48 -9.42 -30.53
CA TYR A 247 -1.30 -9.21 -31.96
C TYR A 247 -0.02 -8.45 -32.33
N THR A 248 0.72 -7.91 -31.35
CA THR A 248 1.85 -6.98 -31.58
C THR A 248 3.18 -7.47 -31.00
N ILE A 249 3.38 -8.79 -30.92
CA ILE A 249 4.57 -9.42 -30.29
C ILE A 249 5.92 -8.91 -30.85
N SER A 250 5.96 -8.43 -32.09
CA SER A 250 7.15 -7.88 -32.77
C SER A 250 7.22 -6.34 -32.84
N SER A 251 6.30 -5.62 -32.19
CA SER A 251 6.15 -4.18 -32.36
C SER A 251 7.01 -3.35 -31.39
N PRO A 252 7.54 -2.16 -31.80
CA PRO A 252 8.21 -1.22 -30.90
C PRO A 252 7.34 -0.76 -29.71
N TYR A 253 6.02 -0.95 -29.77
CA TYR A 253 5.10 -0.58 -28.69
C TYR A 253 5.09 -1.55 -27.50
N ARG A 254 5.80 -2.69 -27.58
CA ARG A 254 5.81 -3.71 -26.51
C ARG A 254 6.22 -3.14 -25.16
N SER A 255 7.29 -2.34 -25.11
CA SER A 255 7.80 -1.72 -23.88
C SER A 255 6.78 -0.78 -23.22
N ILE A 256 6.06 0.01 -24.04
CA ILE A 256 5.00 0.90 -23.55
C ILE A 256 3.88 0.08 -22.90
N TYR A 257 3.44 -0.98 -23.56
CA TYR A 257 2.38 -1.85 -23.03
C TYR A 257 2.80 -2.57 -21.75
N THR A 258 4.03 -3.11 -21.68
CA THR A 258 4.52 -3.77 -20.46
C THR A 258 4.68 -2.78 -19.30
N THR A 259 5.11 -1.55 -19.58
CA THR A 259 5.25 -0.47 -18.60
C THR A 259 3.88 -0.08 -18.02
N LEU A 260 2.91 0.23 -18.88
CA LEU A 260 1.56 0.61 -18.45
C LEU A 260 0.84 -0.52 -17.71
N THR A 261 0.95 -1.75 -18.23
CA THR A 261 0.37 -2.94 -17.61
C THR A 261 0.97 -3.16 -16.22
N SER A 262 2.30 -3.15 -16.10
CA SER A 262 2.98 -3.30 -14.81
C SER A 262 2.60 -2.19 -13.82
N ALA A 263 2.51 -0.94 -14.26
CA ALA A 263 2.09 0.18 -13.41
C ALA A 263 0.66 -0.01 -12.86
N ILE A 264 -0.26 -0.44 -13.70
CA ILE A 264 -1.67 -0.55 -13.34
C ILE A 264 -1.97 -1.81 -12.53
N PHE A 265 -1.40 -2.96 -12.90
CA PHE A 265 -1.50 -4.18 -12.08
C PHE A 265 -0.87 -3.97 -10.71
N SER A 266 0.13 -3.11 -10.62
CA SER A 266 0.73 -2.72 -9.35
C SER A 266 -0.20 -1.92 -8.43
N LEU A 267 -1.27 -1.30 -8.95
CA LEU A 267 -2.29 -0.71 -8.07
C LEU A 267 -3.11 -1.78 -7.34
N VAL A 268 -3.26 -2.96 -7.95
CA VAL A 268 -4.05 -4.08 -7.41
C VAL A 268 -3.24 -4.87 -6.40
N ASP A 269 -2.00 -5.21 -6.74
CA ASP A 269 -1.09 -5.95 -5.84
C ASP A 269 -0.32 -5.04 -4.88
N ASN A 270 -0.60 -3.73 -4.93
CA ASN A 270 0.04 -2.68 -4.13
C ASN A 270 1.56 -2.52 -4.41
N GLY A 271 2.02 -2.84 -5.61
CA GLY A 271 3.38 -2.69 -6.08
C GLY A 271 4.23 -3.93 -5.88
N VAL A 272 3.69 -5.07 -5.46
CA VAL A 272 4.48 -6.30 -5.27
C VAL A 272 5.19 -6.70 -6.56
N ASN A 273 4.51 -6.66 -7.71
CA ASN A 273 5.10 -6.97 -9.00
C ASN A 273 6.26 -6.02 -9.34
N LEU A 274 6.07 -4.71 -9.21
CA LEU A 274 7.15 -3.74 -9.40
C LEU A 274 8.27 -3.93 -8.37
N LEU A 275 8.00 -4.29 -7.12
CA LEU A 275 9.07 -4.44 -6.14
C LEU A 275 9.89 -5.71 -6.34
N ALA A 276 9.27 -6.81 -6.78
CA ALA A 276 9.94 -8.09 -6.97
C ALA A 276 10.65 -8.19 -8.34
N SER A 277 10.05 -7.67 -9.41
CA SER A 277 10.59 -7.75 -10.77
C SER A 277 12.08 -7.38 -10.91
N PRO A 278 12.55 -6.25 -10.38
CA PRO A 278 13.94 -5.84 -10.54
C PRO A 278 14.89 -6.52 -9.55
N MET A 279 14.35 -7.26 -8.57
CA MET A 279 15.13 -8.01 -7.58
C MET A 279 15.42 -9.44 -8.06
N TYR A 280 14.73 -9.93 -9.09
CA TYR A 280 14.95 -11.28 -9.62
C TYR A 280 16.36 -11.40 -10.21
N PRO A 281 17.16 -12.37 -9.74
CA PRO A 281 18.37 -12.79 -10.44
C PRO A 281 18.00 -13.27 -11.85
N GLY A 282 18.77 -12.81 -12.84
CA GLY A 282 18.63 -13.24 -14.23
C GLY A 282 19.41 -14.53 -14.49
N TYR A 283 18.92 -15.34 -15.43
CA TYR A 283 19.66 -16.48 -15.99
C TYR A 283 19.94 -16.19 -17.46
N LEU A 284 21.22 -16.23 -17.83
CA LEU A 284 21.63 -16.15 -19.22
C LEU A 284 21.42 -17.54 -19.84
N TYR A 285 20.41 -17.65 -20.70
CA TYR A 285 20.11 -18.91 -21.41
C TYR A 285 20.89 -19.07 -22.72
N ASN A 286 21.55 -18.02 -23.20
CA ASN A 286 22.26 -18.02 -24.48
C ASN A 286 23.76 -17.80 -24.27
N ASP A 287 24.58 -18.76 -24.69
CA ASP A 287 26.06 -18.68 -24.70
C ASP A 287 26.60 -17.50 -25.53
N THR A 288 25.77 -16.86 -26.37
CA THR A 288 26.17 -15.74 -27.22
C THR A 288 26.09 -14.38 -26.54
N GLN A 289 25.53 -14.26 -25.34
CA GLN A 289 25.48 -12.98 -24.63
C GLN A 289 26.75 -12.75 -23.82
N VAL A 290 27.33 -11.55 -23.95
CA VAL A 290 28.45 -11.11 -23.12
C VAL A 290 28.01 -11.19 -21.66
N TYR A 291 28.69 -12.02 -20.87
CA TYR A 291 28.39 -12.19 -19.46
C TYR A 291 28.61 -10.86 -18.73
N THR A 292 27.51 -10.28 -18.24
CA THR A 292 27.55 -9.19 -17.26
C THR A 292 27.18 -9.75 -15.90
N PRO A 293 27.96 -9.48 -14.83
CA PRO A 293 27.66 -10.00 -13.49
C PRO A 293 26.37 -9.39 -12.90
N TYR A 294 25.94 -8.23 -13.42
CA TYR A 294 24.74 -7.54 -13.02
C TYR A 294 23.68 -7.55 -14.12
N ALA A 295 22.43 -7.69 -13.71
CA ALA A 295 21.28 -7.38 -14.57
C ALA A 295 21.22 -5.86 -14.82
N PRO A 296 20.95 -5.42 -16.06
CA PRO A 296 20.81 -4.00 -16.38
C PRO A 296 19.63 -3.39 -15.61
N ILE A 297 19.76 -2.11 -15.23
CA ILE A 297 18.67 -1.38 -14.58
C ILE A 297 17.56 -1.15 -15.60
N ALA A 298 16.42 -1.82 -15.41
CA ALA A 298 15.27 -1.69 -16.30
C ALA A 298 14.62 -0.30 -16.17
N VAL A 299 14.82 0.55 -17.18
CA VAL A 299 14.23 1.91 -17.22
C VAL A 299 12.70 1.85 -17.23
N ASP A 300 12.12 0.91 -17.99
CA ASP A 300 10.68 0.65 -18.06
C ASP A 300 10.05 0.41 -16.69
N TRP A 301 10.77 -0.30 -15.81
CA TRP A 301 10.32 -0.56 -14.45
C TRP A 301 10.24 0.73 -13.61
N MET A 302 11.25 1.61 -13.71
CA MET A 302 11.25 2.89 -13.01
C MET A 302 10.11 3.79 -13.49
N ILE A 303 9.90 3.87 -14.81
CA ILE A 303 8.79 4.62 -15.40
C ILE A 303 7.46 4.06 -14.90
N ALA A 304 7.29 2.74 -14.90
CA ALA A 304 6.08 2.10 -14.38
C ALA A 304 5.83 2.42 -12.89
N ALA A 305 6.89 2.45 -12.07
CA ALA A 305 6.78 2.83 -10.66
C ALA A 305 6.35 4.28 -10.46
N VAL A 306 6.91 5.21 -11.25
CA VAL A 306 6.51 6.63 -11.23
C VAL A 306 5.05 6.79 -11.67
N ILE A 307 4.63 6.13 -12.75
CA ILE A 307 3.24 6.14 -13.21
C ILE A 307 2.32 5.60 -12.11
N CYS A 308 2.66 4.47 -11.49
CA CYS A 308 1.86 3.87 -10.42
C CYS A 308 1.71 4.83 -9.22
N LEU A 309 2.79 5.47 -8.78
CA LEU A 309 2.73 6.47 -7.69
C LEU A 309 1.87 7.69 -8.08
N ALA A 310 1.99 8.18 -9.32
CA ALA A 310 1.15 9.25 -9.82
C ALA A 310 -0.34 8.86 -9.82
N LEU A 311 -0.66 7.63 -10.23
CA LEU A 311 -2.02 7.09 -10.16
C LEU A 311 -2.52 7.03 -8.72
N TYR A 312 -1.72 6.59 -7.75
CA TYR A 312 -2.10 6.67 -6.33
C TYR A 312 -2.48 8.09 -5.90
N VAL A 313 -1.67 9.09 -6.25
CA VAL A 313 -1.94 10.50 -5.92
C VAL A 313 -3.27 10.96 -6.54
N LEU A 314 -3.51 10.64 -7.81
CA LEU A 314 -4.76 10.98 -8.50
C LEU A 314 -5.98 10.30 -7.86
N LEU A 315 -5.86 9.02 -7.49
CA LEU A 315 -6.92 8.25 -6.85
C LEU A 315 -7.24 8.76 -5.43
N ILE A 316 -6.21 9.12 -4.66
CA ILE A 316 -6.36 9.76 -3.33
C ILE A 316 -7.09 11.09 -3.49
N TRP A 317 -6.63 11.93 -4.42
CA TRP A 317 -7.25 13.23 -4.70
C TRP A 317 -8.71 13.07 -5.10
N PHE A 318 -9.02 12.14 -6.02
CA PHE A 318 -10.39 11.87 -6.47
C PHE A 318 -11.29 11.40 -5.32
N ALA A 319 -10.82 10.49 -4.46
CA ALA A 319 -11.58 9.99 -3.33
C ALA A 319 -11.89 11.11 -2.32
N LEU A 320 -10.91 11.97 -2.02
CA LEU A 320 -11.10 13.12 -1.13
C LEU A 320 -12.05 14.16 -1.74
N TRP A 321 -11.87 14.51 -3.02
CA TRP A 321 -12.76 15.44 -3.73
C TRP A 321 -14.22 14.95 -3.72
N ARG A 322 -14.45 13.65 -3.95
CA ARG A 322 -15.77 13.04 -3.86
C ARG A 322 -16.34 13.13 -2.43
N ALA A 323 -15.54 12.87 -1.41
CA ALA A 323 -15.96 12.98 -0.02
C ALA A 323 -16.38 14.42 0.31
N GLU A 324 -15.54 15.40 -0.05
CA GLU A 324 -15.79 16.84 0.13
C GLU A 324 -17.09 17.28 -0.54
N LYS A 325 -17.26 16.97 -1.83
CA LYS A 325 -18.47 17.35 -2.59
C LYS A 325 -19.74 16.80 -1.94
N ARG A 326 -19.72 15.54 -1.52
CA ARG A 326 -20.87 14.91 -0.85
C ARG A 326 -21.18 15.52 0.51
N THR A 327 -20.16 15.88 1.29
CA THR A 327 -20.39 16.58 2.57
C THR A 327 -21.00 17.96 2.38
N VAL A 328 -20.58 18.71 1.35
CA VAL A 328 -21.15 20.03 1.04
C VAL A 328 -22.60 19.91 0.56
N SER A 329 -22.88 18.96 -0.35
CA SER A 329 -24.25 18.73 -0.83
C SER A 329 -25.21 18.34 0.29
N ALA A 330 -24.75 17.53 1.26
CA ALA A 330 -25.57 17.13 2.40
C ALA A 330 -25.92 18.29 3.35
N LEU A 331 -25.11 19.35 3.38
CA LEU A 331 -25.38 20.57 4.16
C LEU A 331 -26.31 21.54 3.42
N ALA A 332 -26.32 21.49 2.08
CA ALA A 332 -27.15 22.37 1.26
C ALA A 332 -28.60 21.86 1.13
N THR A 333 -28.84 20.55 1.29
CA THR A 333 -30.19 20.00 1.25
C THR A 333 -30.93 20.38 2.55
N PRO A 334 -32.01 21.19 2.50
CA PRO A 334 -32.80 21.48 3.69
C PRO A 334 -33.28 20.15 4.28
N VAL A 335 -33.24 20.05 5.61
CA VAL A 335 -33.83 18.90 6.30
C VAL A 335 -35.31 18.97 6.00
N ASP A 336 -35.78 18.14 5.07
CA ASP A 336 -37.20 17.96 4.78
C ASP A 336 -37.86 17.59 6.10
N SER A 337 -38.43 18.59 6.78
CA SER A 337 -39.08 18.48 8.06
C SER A 337 -40.46 17.87 7.86
N LYS A 338 -40.55 16.77 7.08
CA LYS A 338 -41.76 15.96 7.06
C LYS A 338 -42.01 15.55 8.50
N PRO A 339 -43.09 16.06 9.14
CA PRO A 339 -43.38 15.73 10.51
C PRO A 339 -43.45 14.20 10.57
N ARG A 340 -42.59 13.58 11.37
CA ARG A 340 -42.81 12.18 11.72
C ARG A 340 -44.11 12.18 12.50
N ILE A 341 -45.20 11.83 11.82
CA ILE A 341 -46.46 11.49 12.46
C ILE A 341 -46.11 10.36 13.41
N GLN A 342 -46.03 10.68 14.71
CA GLN A 342 -45.94 9.69 15.76
C GLN A 342 -47.32 9.03 15.74
N LEU A 343 -47.42 7.90 15.03
CA LEU A 343 -48.60 7.05 15.15
C LEU A 343 -48.60 6.51 16.60
N PRO A 344 -49.74 6.58 17.28
CA PRO A 344 -49.88 6.28 18.71
C PRO A 344 -49.53 4.84 19.07
#